data_AF-A0A0E9TE18-F1
#
_entry.id   AF-A0A0E9TE18-F1
#
_cell.length_a   1.000
_cell.length_b   1.000
_cell.length_c   1.000
_cell.angle_alpha   90.00
_cell.angle_beta   90.00
_cell.angle_gamma   90.00
#
_symmetry.space_group_name_H-M   'P 1'
#
loop_
_entity.id
_entity.type
_entity.pdbx_description
1 polymer ?
#
loop_
_entity_poly.entity_id
_entity_poly.type
_entity_poly.pdbx_seq_one_letter_code
_entity_poly.pdbx_strand_id
1 'polypeptide(L)' 'MLQLKHRLRKHGIAVRFLPNQVMRAFLEDSQYSNMEPLFIGPTVLLVSKEPKVKRDAAGPEGCAPDGAHGSLH' A
#
# COMPACT_ATOMS: atom_id res chain seq x y z
N MET A 1 9.60 15.16 13.59
CA MET A 1 9.44 13.71 13.31
C MET A 1 9.73 12.76 14.49
N LEU A 2 10.52 13.16 15.51
CA LEU A 2 10.93 12.24 16.58
C LEU A 2 9.76 11.72 17.46
N GLN A 3 8.83 12.61 17.85
CA GLN A 3 7.67 12.25 18.67
C GLN A 3 6.74 11.27 17.96
N LEU A 4 6.44 11.51 16.67
CA LEU A 4 5.62 10.62 15.85
C LEU A 4 6.28 9.24 15.70
N LYS A 5 7.57 9.21 15.34
CA LYS A 5 8.34 7.96 15.21
C LYS A 5 8.35 7.18 16.53
N HIS A 6 8.51 7.86 17.67
CA HIS A 6 8.48 7.23 18.98
C HIS A 6 7.11 6.61 19.30
N ARG A 7 6.02 7.35 19.07
CA ARG A 7 4.65 6.85 19.26
C ARG A 7 4.35 5.66 18.36
N LEU A 8 4.70 5.75 17.07
CA LEU A 8 4.52 4.65 16.11
C LEU A 8 5.30 3.41 16.54
N ARG A 9 6.54 3.56 17.01
CA ARG A 9 7.34 2.46 17.54
C ARG A 9 6.68 1.79 18.75
N LYS A 10 6.07 2.56 19.66
CA LYS A 10 5.30 2.03 20.80
C LYS A 10 4.12 1.16 20.35
N HIS A 11 3.51 1.48 19.21
CA HIS A 11 2.46 0.68 18.59
C HIS A 11 3.00 -0.41 17.65
N GLY A 12 4.30 -0.71 17.65
CA GLY A 12 4.89 -1.74 16.79
C GLY A 12 4.92 -1.38 15.30
N ILE A 13 4.84 -0.09 14.97
CA ILE A 13 4.96 0.44 13.61
C ILE A 13 6.37 1.01 13.42
N ALA A 14 7.11 0.44 12.49
CA ALA A 14 8.42 0.91 12.08
C ALA A 14 8.30 1.99 10.99
N VAL A 15 9.11 3.05 11.11
CA VAL A 15 9.21 4.11 10.10
C VAL A 15 10.48 3.89 9.29
N ARG A 16 10.35 3.73 7.98
CA ARG A 16 11.46 3.55 7.03
C ARG A 16 11.50 4.71 6.04
N PHE A 17 12.70 5.24 5.83
CA PHE A 17 12.99 6.20 4.78
C PHE A 17 13.85 5.47 3.75
N LEU A 18 13.39 5.46 2.51
CA LEU A 18 14.04 4.79 1.40
C LEU A 18 14.12 5.79 0.26
N PRO A 19 15.26 5.90 -0.44
CA PRO A 19 15.36 6.73 -1.62
C PRO A 19 14.35 6.27 -2.67
N ASN A 20 13.57 7.21 -3.22
CA ASN A 20 12.53 6.88 -4.19
C ASN A 20 13.09 6.20 -5.45
N GLN A 21 14.30 6.54 -5.89
CA GLN A 21 14.88 5.89 -7.07
C GLN A 21 15.11 4.39 -6.83
N VAL A 22 15.63 4.02 -5.67
CA VAL A 22 15.86 2.62 -5.29
C VAL A 22 14.53 1.89 -5.13
N MET A 23 13.54 2.55 -4.51
CA MET A 23 12.25 1.92 -4.27
C MET A 23 11.42 1.77 -5.54
N ARG A 24 11.48 2.71 -6.48
CA ARG A 24 10.84 2.56 -7.78
C ARG A 24 11.44 1.43 -8.61
N ALA A 25 12.78 1.36 -8.69
CA ALA A 25 13.45 0.24 -9.35
C ALA A 25 13.08 -1.11 -8.73
N PHE A 26 12.98 -1.18 -7.40
CA PHE A 26 12.53 -2.40 -6.72
C PHE A 26 11.06 -2.73 -7.00
N LEU A 27 10.18 -1.72 -7.04
CA LEU A 27 8.75 -1.92 -7.22
C LEU A 27 8.39 -2.35 -8.65
N GLU A 28 9.08 -1.79 -9.65
CA GLU A 28 8.91 -2.13 -11.07
C GLU A 28 9.05 -3.64 -11.33
N ASP A 29 10.06 -4.26 -10.73
CA ASP A 29 10.34 -5.70 -10.86
C ASP A 29 9.56 -6.58 -9.85
N SER A 30 8.64 -6.00 -9.07
CA SER A 30 7.92 -6.70 -8.00
C SER A 30 6.42 -6.82 -8.27
N GLN A 31 5.74 -7.67 -7.48
CA GLN A 31 4.28 -7.74 -7.44
C GLN A 31 3.58 -6.43 -6.99
N TYR A 32 4.36 -5.42 -6.57
CA TYR A 32 3.88 -4.13 -6.08
C TYR A 32 4.12 -2.99 -7.08
N SER A 33 4.30 -3.28 -8.37
CA SER A 33 4.50 -2.27 -9.42
C SER A 33 3.45 -1.16 -9.40
N ASN A 34 2.19 -1.48 -9.08
CA ASN A 34 1.11 -0.51 -8.93
C ASN A 34 1.33 0.53 -7.80
N MET A 35 2.23 0.28 -6.86
CA MET A 35 2.59 1.24 -5.81
C MET A 35 3.70 2.20 -6.24
N GLU A 36 4.43 1.93 -7.32
CA GLU A 36 5.48 2.79 -7.87
C GLU A 36 5.06 4.27 -7.97
N PRO A 37 3.87 4.64 -8.52
CA PRO A 37 3.47 6.04 -8.64
C PRO A 37 3.26 6.76 -7.30
N LEU A 38 3.19 6.05 -6.17
CA LEU A 38 3.10 6.66 -4.84
C LEU A 38 4.44 7.25 -4.37
N PHE A 39 5.55 6.89 -5.04
CA PHE A 39 6.90 7.32 -4.68
C PHE A 39 7.38 8.51 -5.52
N ILE A 40 6.63 9.61 -5.46
CA ILE A 40 6.98 10.89 -6.11
C ILE A 40 7.28 11.93 -5.01
N GLY A 41 8.56 12.27 -4.79
CA GLY A 41 9.00 13.21 -3.76
C GLY A 41 9.33 12.57 -2.39
N PRO A 42 9.44 13.32 -1.28
CA PRO A 42 9.82 12.72 0.01
C PRO A 42 8.78 11.71 0.53
N THR A 43 9.07 10.41 0.40
CA THR A 43 8.16 9.33 0.81
C THR A 43 8.61 8.66 2.12
N VAL A 44 7.64 8.27 2.96
CA VAL A 44 7.89 7.57 4.23
C VAL A 44 7.06 6.28 4.28
N LEU A 45 7.73 5.16 4.57
CA LEU A 45 7.09 3.86 4.71
C LEU A 45 6.81 3.56 6.18
N LEU A 46 5.56 3.22 6.47
CA LEU A 46 5.10 2.78 7.79
C LEU A 46 4.83 1.27 7.72
N VAL A 47 5.61 0.49 8.46
CA VAL A 47 5.57 -0.98 8.40
C VAL A 47 5.21 -1.55 9.76
N SER A 48 4.12 -2.30 9.85
CA SER A 48 3.74 -3.05 11.06
C SER A 48 3.46 -4.51 10.73
N LYS A 49 3.73 -5.41 11.68
CA LYS A 49 3.42 -6.85 11.52
C LYS A 49 1.92 -7.12 11.46
N GLU A 50 1.15 -6.38 12.25
CA GLU A 50 -0.31 -6.46 12.24
C GLU A 50 -0.87 -5.31 11.38
N PRO A 51 -1.88 -5.57 10.54
CA PRO A 51 -2.57 -4.52 9.80
C PRO A 51 -3.37 -3.66 10.79
N LYS A 52 -2.90 -2.45 11.07
CA LYS A 52 -3.53 -1.51 12.01
C LYS A 52 -4.41 -0.46 11.32
N VAL A 53 -4.94 -0.81 10.15
CA VAL A 53 -5.83 0.07 9.40
C VAL A 53 -7.18 0.13 10.12
N LYS A 54 -7.60 1.35 10.48
CA LYS A 54 -8.94 1.60 11.00
C LYS A 54 -9.93 1.11 9.93
N ARG A 55 -10.93 0.31 10.32
CA ARG A 55 -11.88 -0.40 9.44
C ARG A 55 -12.66 0.45 8.42
N ASP A 56 -12.38 1.74 8.31
CA ASP A 56 -12.91 2.61 7.26
C ASP A 56 -12.39 2.21 5.85
N ALA A 57 -11.47 1.25 5.76
CA ALA A 57 -11.26 0.42 4.55
C ALA A 57 -12.39 -0.62 4.39
N ALA A 58 -13.64 -0.19 4.47
CA ALA A 58 -14.74 -0.93 3.88
C ALA A 58 -14.56 -0.80 2.38
N GLY A 59 -14.11 -1.88 1.73
CA GLY A 59 -14.15 -1.95 0.27
C GLY A 59 -15.58 -1.67 -0.21
N PRO A 60 -15.78 -1.13 -1.43
CA PRO A 60 -17.10 -1.08 -2.00
C PRO A 60 -17.65 -2.51 -2.05
N GLU A 61 -18.72 -2.75 -1.29
CA GLU A 61 -19.48 -3.98 -1.37
C GLU A 61 -19.95 -4.18 -2.82
N GLY A 62 -19.65 -5.35 -3.38
CA GLY A 62 -20.35 -5.90 -4.54
C GLY A 62 -20.19 -5.12 -5.86
N CYS A 63 -19.06 -5.28 -6.54
CA CYS A 63 -19.13 -5.32 -8.00
C CYS A 63 -19.66 -6.71 -8.39
N ALA A 64 -20.97 -6.80 -8.57
CA ALA A 64 -21.59 -7.92 -9.28
C ALA A 64 -20.99 -8.01 -10.70
N PRO A 65 -20.68 -9.19 -11.24
CA PRO A 65 -20.34 -9.31 -12.64
C PRO A 65 -21.60 -9.07 -13.48
N ASP A 66 -21.73 -7.86 -14.02
CA ASP A 66 -22.63 -7.56 -15.13
C ASP A 66 -22.22 -8.39 -16.36
N GLY A 67 -23.10 -9.32 -16.73
CA GLY A 67 -23.35 -9.90 -18.05
C GLY A 67 -22.19 -10.16 -19.02
N ALA A 68 -22.01 -11.43 -19.40
CA ALA A 68 -21.59 -11.79 -20.75
C ALA A 68 -22.67 -12.67 -21.41
N HIS A 69 -23.39 -12.05 -22.34
CA HIS A 69 -24.30 -12.66 -23.30
C HIS A 69 -23.50 -13.50 -24.33
N GLY A 70 -23.93 -14.75 -24.56
CA GLY A 70 -23.86 -15.51 -25.84
C GLY A 70 -22.50 -15.87 -26.48
N SER A 71 -22.27 -17.17 -26.73
CA SER A 71 -22.32 -17.78 -28.09
C SER A 71 -21.87 -19.26 -28.12
N LEU A 72 -22.65 -20.06 -28.86
CA LEU A 72 -22.32 -21.28 -29.62
C LEU A 72 -21.44 -22.39 -29.00
N HIS A 73 -22.06 -23.53 -28.70
CA HIS A 73 -21.89 -24.76 -29.48
C HIS A 73 -23.09 -25.70 -29.31
#